data_AF-A0A8S2Q4N1-F1
#
_entry.id   AF-A0A8S2Q4N1-F1
#
_cell.length_a   1.000
_cell.length_b   1.000
_cell.length_c   1.000
_cell.angle_alpha   90.00
_cell.angle_beta   90.00
_cell.angle_gamma   90.00
#
_symmetry.space_group_name_H-M   'P 1'
#
loop_
_entity.id
_entity.type
_entity.pdbx_description
1 polymer ?
#
loop_
_entity_poly.entity_id
_entity_poly.type
_entity_poly.pdbx_seq_one_letter_code
_entity_poly.pdbx_strand_id
1 'polypeptide(L)'
;MNENNRLYDLSVLPDDVFTYCGDKFFQLVLTLVGSDIVEILKIQSINSTQSFINTENALSIFQLNIPELSLIKERSCFKLSNGDFVTKIGIENGLKYLTSIIKLKQNEQQARMVGNTNIENRLYDLINRNPLLKSLFSWYDQQQQQEEDNGGKLTYEFIRLNIVGALPSLTTLYGIISDTNLKIIEGQFRFDELKHHSDLLNTKFGFVSEDCTGVVQKITYNERTNSFVGFSAPLTNGIPHVNHFQTDSFEQLKTWFSTVNKASLLNVHMFQPIPSNHLKSSSSFVLAVYGVNNQCTSIDILKRWSYIYDECYADAKYLSAMRLTSGFFANLTNIKLHENDDAFKINIPSHWTWFFLRSQQLFLFFQDATHVATKWRNRLLASTAHLVLGQQPITMQHLQNIIDNGYNKLDHGLVYTDLNPKDKQNYTSCEKIASEDVLNILKHNRDTQATYVYLRLLKRIIIAYVERSTNIKDRLHSAWTVVFTCRLWKLWIKHNIFTRSNSTKKDETKKSKDK
;
A
#
# COMPACT_ATOMS: atom_id res chain seq x y z
N MET A 1 -17.63 38.50 15.69
CA MET A 1 -16.69 37.80 16.59
C MET A 1 -16.42 38.72 17.77
N ASN A 2 -16.76 38.29 18.99
CA ASN A 2 -16.64 39.12 20.21
C ASN A 2 -15.17 39.37 20.59
N GLU A 3 -14.86 40.58 21.08
CA GLU A 3 -13.52 41.02 21.50
C GLU A 3 -12.90 40.17 22.62
N ASN A 4 -13.68 39.35 23.35
CA ASN A 4 -13.20 38.43 24.38
C ASN A 4 -12.43 37.20 23.86
N ASN A 5 -12.44 36.91 22.55
CA ASN A 5 -11.74 35.74 21.98
C ASN A 5 -10.23 35.94 21.77
N ARG A 6 -9.66 37.12 22.05
CA ARG A 6 -8.22 37.38 21.85
C ARG A 6 -7.32 36.92 23.01
N LEU A 7 -7.88 36.39 24.10
CA LEU A 7 -7.11 36.06 25.31
C LEU A 7 -6.52 34.65 25.34
N TYR A 8 -6.97 33.74 24.46
CA TYR A 8 -6.58 32.32 24.48
C TYR A 8 -5.95 31.94 23.14
N ASP A 9 -4.72 31.42 23.19
CA ASP A 9 -4.05 30.86 22.02
C ASP A 9 -4.58 29.45 21.74
N LEU A 10 -5.50 29.30 20.79
CA LEU A 10 -6.09 28.01 20.42
C LEU A 10 -5.11 27.08 19.70
N SER A 11 -3.93 27.56 19.28
CA SER A 11 -2.92 26.74 18.60
C SER A 11 -2.28 25.71 19.54
N VAL A 12 -2.37 25.92 20.85
CA VAL A 12 -1.89 24.96 21.86
C VAL A 12 -2.77 23.71 21.95
N LEU A 13 -3.97 23.72 21.37
CA LEU A 13 -4.87 22.56 21.31
C LEU A 13 -4.87 21.92 19.92
N PRO A 14 -4.49 20.63 19.81
CA PRO A 14 -4.60 19.85 18.58
C PRO A 14 -6.04 19.78 18.05
N ASP A 15 -6.20 19.58 16.75
CA ASP A 15 -7.53 19.45 16.13
C ASP A 15 -8.27 18.17 16.56
N ASP A 16 -7.55 17.16 17.03
CA ASP A 16 -8.11 15.90 17.55
C ASP A 16 -8.29 15.91 19.08
N VAL A 17 -8.20 17.06 19.76
CA VAL A 17 -8.26 17.16 21.24
C VAL A 17 -9.50 16.51 21.87
N PHE A 18 -10.63 16.45 21.16
CA PHE A 18 -11.86 15.84 21.65
C PHE A 18 -11.83 14.30 21.64
N THR A 19 -10.86 13.68 20.96
CA THR A 19 -10.66 12.22 21.00
C THR A 19 -9.71 11.79 22.12
N TYR A 20 -9.19 12.72 22.93
CA TYR A 20 -8.20 12.40 23.96
C TYR A 20 -8.88 11.71 25.15
N CYS A 21 -8.34 10.55 25.51
CA CYS A 21 -8.72 9.76 26.67
C CYS A 21 -7.48 9.15 27.34
N GLY A 22 -7.62 8.76 28.61
CA GLY A 22 -6.57 8.15 29.41
C GLY A 22 -5.31 9.02 29.46
N ASP A 23 -4.16 8.41 29.21
CA ASP A 23 -2.85 9.08 29.31
C ASP A 23 -2.72 10.30 28.39
N LYS A 24 -3.29 10.25 27.18
CA LYS A 24 -3.24 11.40 26.26
C LYS A 24 -3.95 12.63 26.83
N PHE A 25 -5.11 12.41 27.46
CA PHE A 25 -5.84 13.47 28.15
C PHE A 25 -5.03 14.01 29.34
N PHE A 26 -4.46 13.13 30.16
CA PHE A 26 -3.69 13.57 31.32
C PHE A 26 -2.39 14.29 30.95
N GLN A 27 -1.73 13.91 29.86
CA GLN A 27 -0.54 14.62 29.36
C GLN A 27 -0.89 16.04 28.88
N LEU A 28 -2.05 16.21 28.23
CA LEU A 28 -2.55 17.52 27.85
C LEU A 28 -2.80 18.39 29.09
N VAL A 29 -3.51 17.86 30.10
CA VAL A 29 -3.78 18.56 31.35
C VAL A 29 -2.48 18.90 32.10
N LEU A 30 -1.54 17.96 32.18
CA LEU A 30 -0.24 18.17 32.81
C LEU A 30 0.51 19.34 32.18
N THR A 31 0.52 19.39 30.84
CA THR A 31 1.22 20.41 30.06
C THR A 31 0.60 21.78 30.25
N LEU A 32 -0.74 21.86 30.31
CA LEU A 32 -1.45 23.14 30.34
C LEU A 32 -1.58 23.72 31.76
N VAL A 33 -1.79 22.88 32.76
CA VAL A 33 -2.22 23.33 34.10
C VAL A 33 -1.53 22.62 35.27
N GLY A 34 -0.63 21.67 35.00
CA GLY A 34 0.23 21.06 36.01
C GLY A 34 -0.34 19.79 36.67
N SER A 35 0.52 19.15 37.48
CA SER A 35 0.29 17.81 38.03
C SER A 35 -0.83 17.73 39.06
N ASP A 36 -1.05 18.80 39.83
CA ASP A 36 -2.05 18.81 40.90
C ASP A 36 -3.47 18.66 40.32
N ILE A 37 -3.73 19.32 39.18
CA ILE A 37 -5.02 19.20 38.47
C ILE A 37 -5.18 17.82 37.83
N VAL A 38 -4.11 17.23 37.30
CA VAL A 38 -4.15 15.83 36.79
C VAL A 38 -4.59 14.87 37.90
N GLU A 39 -4.04 15.03 39.10
CA GLU A 39 -4.35 14.19 40.26
C GLU A 39 -5.82 14.36 40.70
N ILE A 40 -6.31 15.61 40.76
CA ILE A 40 -7.72 15.93 41.04
C ILE A 40 -8.66 15.26 40.03
N LEU A 41 -8.33 15.27 38.74
CA LEU A 41 -9.15 14.64 37.70
C LEU A 41 -9.09 13.11 37.76
N LYS A 42 -7.92 12.53 38.06
CA LYS A 42 -7.77 11.07 38.22
C LYS A 42 -8.62 10.52 39.36
N ILE A 43 -8.64 11.20 40.52
CA ILE A 43 -9.44 10.77 41.68
C ILE A 43 -10.93 10.77 41.34
N GLN A 44 -11.38 11.71 40.50
CA GLN A 44 -12.77 11.80 40.03
C GLN A 44 -13.08 10.89 38.83
N SER A 45 -12.13 10.09 38.36
CA SER A 45 -12.27 9.30 37.14
C SER A 45 -12.63 10.12 35.89
N ILE A 46 -12.29 11.42 35.88
CA ILE A 46 -12.42 12.29 34.71
C ILE A 46 -11.20 12.03 33.83
N ASN A 47 -11.38 11.15 32.85
CA ASN A 47 -10.28 10.56 32.08
C ASN A 47 -10.34 10.88 30.58
N SER A 48 -11.22 11.78 30.15
CA SER A 48 -11.34 12.21 28.76
C SER A 48 -11.73 13.68 28.64
N THR A 49 -11.38 14.29 27.50
CA THR A 49 -11.78 15.66 27.16
C THR A 49 -13.30 15.83 27.25
N GLN A 50 -14.08 14.84 26.79
CA GLN A 50 -15.54 14.90 26.83
C GLN A 50 -16.09 14.82 28.25
N SER A 51 -15.57 13.92 29.09
CA SER A 51 -15.97 13.84 30.51
C SER A 51 -15.63 15.13 31.27
N PHE A 52 -14.51 15.77 30.93
CA PHE A 52 -14.07 17.01 31.54
C PHE A 52 -15.00 18.19 31.18
N ILE A 53 -15.35 18.36 29.90
CA ILE A 53 -16.28 19.42 29.45
C ILE A 53 -17.64 19.31 30.14
N ASN A 54 -18.11 18.08 30.34
CA ASN A 54 -19.40 17.79 30.96
C ASN A 54 -19.37 17.90 32.50
N THR A 55 -18.20 18.09 33.10
CA THR A 55 -18.07 18.26 34.55
C THR A 55 -18.29 19.73 34.91
N GLU A 56 -19.34 20.03 35.69
CA GLU A 56 -19.67 21.41 36.07
C GLU A 56 -18.65 22.03 37.03
N ASN A 57 -18.18 21.26 38.02
CA ASN A 57 -17.19 21.73 38.99
C ASN A 57 -16.32 20.59 39.52
N ALA A 58 -15.13 20.44 38.93
CA ALA A 58 -14.14 19.44 39.34
C ALA A 58 -13.51 19.70 40.72
N LEU A 59 -13.73 20.87 41.34
CA LEU A 59 -13.24 21.18 42.70
C LEU A 59 -14.25 20.85 43.78
N SER A 60 -15.49 20.50 43.43
CA SER A 60 -16.53 20.11 44.40
C SER A 60 -16.12 18.91 45.25
N ILE A 61 -15.22 18.05 44.74
CA ILE A 61 -14.69 16.90 45.47
C ILE A 61 -14.01 17.28 46.79
N PHE A 62 -13.44 18.50 46.92
CA PHE A 62 -12.82 18.92 48.17
C PHE A 62 -13.79 19.16 49.32
N GLN A 63 -15.11 19.20 49.06
CA GLN A 63 -16.14 19.23 50.09
C GLN A 63 -16.30 17.87 50.79
N LEU A 64 -15.80 16.78 50.19
CA LEU A 64 -15.85 15.44 50.79
C LEU A 64 -14.77 15.28 51.86
N ASN A 65 -15.16 14.75 53.03
CA ASN A 65 -14.26 14.44 54.13
C ASN A 65 -13.79 12.98 54.06
N ILE A 66 -12.95 12.67 53.07
CA ILE A 66 -12.41 11.31 52.85
C ILE A 66 -10.88 11.30 52.97
N PRO A 67 -10.27 10.27 53.60
CA PRO A 67 -8.82 10.18 53.82
C PRO A 67 -8.00 10.25 52.53
N GLU A 68 -8.52 9.72 51.43
CA GLU A 68 -7.88 9.67 50.11
C GLU A 68 -7.60 11.06 49.53
N LEU A 69 -8.30 12.09 50.02
CA LEU A 69 -8.11 13.48 49.58
C LEU A 69 -7.11 14.26 50.45
N SER A 70 -6.61 13.70 51.55
CA SER A 70 -5.76 14.43 52.51
C SER A 70 -4.49 15.01 51.86
N LEU A 71 -3.74 14.18 51.14
CA LEU A 71 -2.50 14.58 50.47
C LEU A 71 -2.73 15.65 49.38
N ILE A 72 -3.78 15.50 48.57
CA ILE A 72 -4.07 16.46 47.50
C ILE A 72 -4.65 17.77 48.05
N LYS A 73 -5.39 17.73 49.17
CA LYS A 73 -5.87 18.94 49.88
C LYS A 73 -4.72 19.75 50.48
N GLU A 74 -3.73 19.10 51.08
CA GLU A 74 -2.54 19.79 51.59
C GLU A 74 -1.74 20.49 50.47
N ARG A 75 -1.70 19.88 49.27
CA ARG A 75 -1.02 20.46 48.11
C ARG A 75 -1.84 21.54 47.41
N SER A 76 -3.16 21.37 47.30
CA SER A 76 -4.02 22.18 46.44
C SER A 76 -4.82 23.25 47.19
N CYS A 77 -4.85 23.22 48.52
CA CYS A 77 -5.63 24.12 49.37
C CYS A 77 -4.77 24.75 50.48
N PHE A 78 -5.27 25.83 51.07
CA PHE A 78 -4.81 26.38 52.35
C PHE A 78 -5.70 25.85 53.46
N LYS A 79 -5.10 25.33 54.54
CA LYS A 79 -5.82 24.94 55.76
C LYS A 79 -6.01 26.16 56.64
N LEU A 80 -7.26 26.50 56.94
CA LEU A 80 -7.64 27.59 57.82
C LEU A 80 -7.52 27.17 59.29
N SER A 81 -7.47 28.16 60.19
CA SER A 81 -7.37 27.94 61.64
C SER A 81 -8.57 27.21 62.25
N ASN A 82 -9.73 27.26 61.59
CA ASN A 82 -10.94 26.53 61.97
C ASN A 82 -10.97 25.08 61.45
N GLY A 83 -9.94 24.64 60.71
CA GLY A 83 -9.84 23.30 60.13
C GLY A 83 -10.39 23.17 58.70
N ASP A 84 -11.00 24.22 58.14
CA ASP A 84 -11.51 24.22 56.76
C ASP A 84 -10.38 24.35 55.73
N PHE A 85 -10.69 24.00 54.48
CA PHE A 85 -9.76 24.11 53.35
C PHE A 85 -10.27 25.11 52.31
N VAL A 86 -9.40 26.02 51.86
CA VAL A 86 -9.68 26.96 50.76
C VAL A 86 -8.76 26.64 49.59
N THR A 87 -9.31 26.36 48.42
CA THR A 87 -8.53 26.03 47.22
C THR A 87 -7.58 27.17 46.84
N LYS A 88 -6.33 26.84 46.49
CA LYS A 88 -5.35 27.81 46.00
C LYS A 88 -5.85 28.42 44.69
N ILE A 89 -5.76 29.74 44.58
CA ILE A 89 -6.26 30.48 43.42
C ILE A 89 -5.63 30.04 42.09
N GLY A 90 -4.39 29.54 42.11
CA GLY A 90 -3.72 28.99 40.93
C GLY A 90 -4.39 27.72 40.39
N ILE A 91 -4.90 26.85 41.27
CA ILE A 91 -5.62 25.63 40.89
C ILE A 91 -6.97 26.00 40.28
N GLU A 92 -7.68 26.95 40.89
CA GLU A 92 -8.97 27.43 40.40
C GLU A 92 -8.83 28.11 39.02
N ASN A 93 -7.84 28.98 38.86
CA ASN A 93 -7.56 29.64 37.59
C ASN A 93 -7.07 28.67 36.51
N GLY A 94 -6.27 27.66 36.87
CA GLY A 94 -5.83 26.62 35.94
C GLY A 94 -7.02 25.84 35.37
N LEU A 95 -7.93 25.37 36.22
CA LEU A 95 -9.14 24.67 35.77
C LEU A 95 -10.07 25.56 34.93
N LYS A 96 -10.24 26.83 35.30
CA LYS A 96 -11.02 27.80 34.51
C LYS A 96 -10.38 27.99 33.13
N TYR A 97 -9.07 28.19 33.06
CA TYR A 97 -8.32 28.34 31.81
C TYR A 97 -8.51 27.12 30.90
N LEU A 98 -8.28 25.91 31.43
CA LEU A 98 -8.46 24.66 30.70
C LEU A 98 -9.90 24.47 30.18
N THR A 99 -10.89 24.81 31.00
CA THR A 99 -12.31 24.73 30.62
C THR A 99 -12.64 25.71 29.50
N SER A 100 -12.18 26.95 29.61
CA SER A 100 -12.41 28.00 28.61
C SER A 100 -11.78 27.66 27.26
N ILE A 101 -10.52 27.21 27.25
CA ILE A 101 -9.80 26.94 26.00
C ILE A 101 -10.38 25.73 25.25
N ILE A 102 -10.76 24.66 25.96
CA ILE A 102 -11.40 23.49 25.36
C ILE A 102 -12.81 23.83 24.82
N LYS A 103 -13.62 24.59 25.57
CA LYS A 103 -14.96 25.02 25.10
C LYS A 103 -14.87 25.96 23.88
N LEU A 104 -13.88 26.85 23.83
CA LEU A 104 -13.65 27.71 22.67
C LEU A 104 -13.30 26.90 21.41
N LYS A 105 -12.41 25.90 21.53
CA LYS A 105 -12.08 24.98 20.43
C LYS A 105 -13.29 24.15 19.98
N GLN A 106 -14.18 23.79 20.91
CA GLN A 106 -15.41 23.03 20.60
C GLN A 106 -16.36 23.88 19.76
N ASN A 107 -16.55 25.14 20.14
CA ASN A 107 -17.36 26.10 19.39
C ASN A 107 -16.78 26.37 17.99
N GLU A 108 -15.46 26.43 17.86
CA GLU A 108 -14.79 26.58 16.56
C GLU A 108 -15.06 25.37 15.65
N GLN A 109 -14.97 24.15 16.16
CA GLN A 109 -15.29 22.93 15.40
C GLN A 109 -16.78 22.86 15.03
N GLN A 110 -17.68 23.21 15.95
CA GLN A 110 -19.11 23.28 15.67
C GLN A 110 -19.45 24.34 14.62
N ALA A 111 -18.81 25.51 14.65
CA ALA A 111 -18.98 26.55 13.63
C ALA A 111 -18.48 26.09 12.24
N ARG A 112 -17.37 25.33 12.19
CA ARG A 112 -16.90 24.69 10.94
C ARG A 112 -17.89 23.64 10.42
N MET A 113 -18.51 22.86 11.31
CA MET A 113 -19.55 21.88 10.92
C MET A 113 -20.82 22.55 10.40
N VAL A 114 -21.32 23.61 11.07
CA VAL A 114 -22.51 24.39 10.65
C VAL A 114 -22.30 25.09 9.30
N GLY A 115 -21.07 25.50 8.98
CA GLY A 115 -20.70 26.02 7.66
C GLY A 115 -20.87 24.98 6.53
N ASN A 116 -20.60 23.70 6.81
CA ASN A 116 -20.80 22.60 5.86
C ASN A 116 -22.28 22.18 5.75
N THR A 117 -23.03 22.18 6.86
CA THR A 117 -24.46 21.78 6.84
C THR A 117 -25.33 22.76 6.04
N ASN A 118 -24.95 24.05 5.98
CA ASN A 118 -25.65 25.06 5.18
C ASN A 118 -25.47 24.86 3.67
N ILE A 119 -24.35 24.25 3.24
CA ILE A 119 -24.09 23.91 1.84
C ILE A 119 -24.87 22.64 1.47
N GLU A 120 -24.85 21.63 2.34
CA GLU A 120 -25.60 20.38 2.14
C GLU A 120 -27.11 20.62 2.12
N ASN A 121 -27.65 21.42 3.03
CA ASN A 121 -29.08 21.76 3.04
C ASN A 121 -29.49 22.55 1.79
N ARG A 122 -28.63 23.44 1.28
CA ARG A 122 -28.86 24.15 0.01
C ARG A 122 -28.83 23.23 -1.19
N LEU A 123 -27.92 22.24 -1.21
CA LEU A 123 -27.87 21.22 -2.25
C LEU A 123 -29.12 20.34 -2.21
N TYR A 124 -29.55 19.94 -1.02
CA TYR A 124 -30.73 19.11 -0.80
C TYR A 124 -32.02 19.81 -1.24
N ASP A 125 -32.15 21.10 -0.92
CA ASP A 125 -33.24 21.96 -1.39
C ASP A 125 -33.21 22.15 -2.91
N LEU A 126 -32.02 22.35 -3.49
CA LEU A 126 -31.85 22.50 -4.94
C LEU A 126 -32.23 21.20 -5.69
N ILE A 127 -31.80 20.04 -5.20
CA ILE A 127 -32.13 18.73 -5.76
C ILE A 127 -33.63 18.46 -5.69
N ASN A 128 -34.27 18.78 -4.56
CA ASN A 128 -35.70 18.56 -4.38
C ASN A 128 -36.59 19.52 -5.18
N ARG A 129 -36.12 20.74 -5.43
CA ARG A 129 -36.85 21.73 -6.26
C ARG A 129 -36.75 21.48 -7.77
N ASN A 130 -35.85 20.60 -8.20
CA ASN A 130 -35.61 20.32 -9.61
C ASN A 130 -35.89 18.83 -9.92
N PRO A 131 -37.10 18.49 -10.43
CA PRO A 131 -37.49 17.10 -10.69
C PRO A 131 -36.54 16.35 -11.63
N LEU A 132 -35.94 17.04 -12.60
CA LEU A 132 -34.93 16.47 -13.48
C LEU A 132 -33.63 16.13 -12.76
N LEU A 133 -33.15 17.00 -11.86
CA LEU A 133 -32.00 16.72 -11.00
C LEU A 133 -32.29 15.56 -10.06
N LYS A 134 -33.48 15.52 -9.45
CA LYS A 134 -33.91 14.41 -8.60
C LYS A 134 -33.96 13.07 -9.35
N SER A 135 -34.51 13.07 -10.58
CA SER A 135 -34.53 11.88 -11.44
C SER A 135 -33.13 11.48 -11.92
N LEU A 136 -32.25 12.45 -12.18
CA LEU A 136 -30.86 12.20 -12.55
C LEU A 136 -30.08 11.58 -11.38
N PHE A 137 -30.20 12.12 -10.17
CA PHE A 137 -29.58 11.55 -8.96
C PHE A 137 -30.13 10.17 -8.63
N SER A 138 -31.45 9.97 -8.73
CA SER A 138 -32.09 8.66 -8.55
C SER A 138 -31.62 7.63 -9.58
N TRP A 139 -31.49 8.04 -10.85
CA TRP A 139 -30.90 7.21 -11.90
C TRP A 139 -29.41 6.93 -11.62
N TYR A 140 -28.66 7.91 -11.12
CA TYR A 140 -27.25 7.79 -10.76
C TYR A 140 -27.02 6.81 -9.60
N ASP A 141 -27.83 6.88 -8.55
CA ASP A 141 -27.81 5.96 -7.40
C ASP A 141 -28.13 4.53 -7.83
N GLN A 142 -28.99 4.35 -8.84
CA GLN A 142 -29.27 3.04 -9.44
C GLN A 142 -28.09 2.51 -10.28
N GLN A 143 -27.27 3.38 -10.87
CA GLN A 143 -26.05 3.00 -11.62
C GLN A 143 -24.84 2.72 -10.71
N GLN A 144 -24.81 3.26 -9.47
CA GLN A 144 -23.72 3.02 -8.51
C GLN A 144 -23.52 1.56 -8.10
N GLN A 145 -24.52 0.70 -8.32
CA GLN A 145 -24.38 -0.74 -8.04
C GLN A 145 -23.61 -1.51 -9.13
N GLN A 146 -23.20 -0.89 -10.24
CA GLN A 146 -22.57 -1.64 -11.35
C GLN A 146 -21.16 -1.23 -11.78
N GLU A 147 -20.66 0.00 -11.67
CA GLU A 147 -19.27 0.32 -12.09
C GLU A 147 -18.61 1.45 -11.28
N GLU A 148 -17.34 1.24 -10.90
CA GLU A 148 -16.54 2.01 -9.93
C GLU A 148 -15.88 3.30 -10.46
N ASP A 149 -16.33 3.88 -11.57
CA ASP A 149 -15.65 5.04 -12.16
C ASP A 149 -16.63 6.03 -12.79
N ASN A 150 -17.21 6.96 -12.01
CA ASN A 150 -18.11 7.96 -12.60
C ASN A 150 -18.10 9.31 -11.86
N GLY A 151 -17.24 10.18 -12.35
CA GLY A 151 -17.31 11.64 -12.21
C GLY A 151 -16.70 12.29 -13.44
N GLY A 152 -16.98 11.74 -14.63
CA GLY A 152 -16.30 12.11 -15.87
C GLY A 152 -16.62 13.53 -16.36
N LYS A 153 -15.87 13.98 -17.37
CA LYS A 153 -16.02 15.30 -18.00
C LYS A 153 -17.47 15.64 -18.39
N LEU A 154 -18.23 14.66 -18.88
CA LEU A 154 -19.63 14.85 -19.29
C LEU A 154 -20.54 15.18 -18.10
N THR A 155 -20.37 14.49 -16.97
CA THR A 155 -21.10 14.78 -15.74
C THR A 155 -20.74 16.16 -15.20
N TYR A 156 -19.44 16.50 -15.20
CA TYR A 156 -18.97 17.84 -14.81
C TYR A 156 -19.61 18.94 -15.67
N GLU A 157 -19.59 18.79 -17.00
CA GLU A 157 -20.19 19.74 -17.93
C GLU A 157 -21.72 19.81 -17.78
N PHE A 158 -22.38 18.67 -17.61
CA PHE A 158 -23.82 18.63 -17.38
C PHE A 158 -24.18 19.44 -16.13
N ILE A 159 -23.50 19.22 -15.01
CA ILE A 159 -23.75 19.96 -13.76
C ILE A 159 -23.43 21.45 -13.96
N ARG A 160 -22.31 21.78 -14.59
CA ARG A 160 -21.90 23.16 -14.86
C ARG A 160 -22.93 23.94 -15.69
N LEU A 161 -23.50 23.30 -16.70
CA LEU A 161 -24.49 23.93 -17.60
C LEU A 161 -25.86 24.06 -16.94
N ASN A 162 -26.25 23.11 -16.09
CA ASN A 162 -27.58 23.09 -15.47
C ASN A 162 -27.63 23.81 -14.10
N ILE A 163 -26.49 24.02 -13.45
CA ILE A 163 -26.38 24.76 -12.18
C ILE A 163 -25.44 25.95 -12.37
N VAL A 164 -26.02 27.06 -12.83
CA VAL A 164 -25.28 28.29 -13.13
C VAL A 164 -24.48 28.76 -11.91
N GLY A 165 -23.18 28.90 -12.08
CA GLY A 165 -22.27 29.38 -11.03
C GLY A 165 -21.81 28.34 -10.02
N ALA A 166 -22.24 27.07 -10.11
CA ALA A 166 -21.80 26.04 -9.18
C ALA A 166 -20.38 25.50 -9.46
N LEU A 167 -19.98 25.45 -10.74
CA LEU A 167 -18.69 24.90 -11.16
C LEU A 167 -17.96 25.84 -12.14
N PRO A 168 -16.63 25.94 -12.08
CA PRO A 168 -15.85 26.73 -13.03
C PRO A 168 -15.90 26.16 -14.44
N SER A 169 -15.65 26.99 -15.45
CA SER A 169 -15.51 26.54 -16.84
C SER A 169 -14.35 25.56 -16.98
N LEU A 170 -14.42 24.64 -17.96
CA LEU A 170 -13.30 23.76 -18.27
C LEU A 170 -12.03 24.54 -18.60
N THR A 171 -12.15 25.68 -19.28
CA THR A 171 -10.99 26.54 -19.58
C THR A 171 -10.32 27.03 -18.30
N THR A 172 -11.12 27.49 -17.33
CA THR A 172 -10.63 27.91 -16.01
C THR A 172 -9.99 26.73 -15.26
N LEU A 173 -10.64 25.56 -15.27
CA LEU A 173 -10.14 24.36 -14.61
C LEU A 173 -8.81 23.90 -15.24
N TYR A 174 -8.72 23.87 -16.57
CA TYR A 174 -7.48 23.54 -17.28
C TYR A 174 -6.40 24.58 -17.03
N GLY A 175 -6.74 25.87 -16.93
CA GLY A 175 -5.82 26.93 -16.52
C GLY A 175 -5.22 26.63 -15.15
N ILE A 176 -6.07 26.40 -14.15
CA ILE A 176 -5.65 26.05 -12.78
C ILE A 176 -4.76 24.80 -12.77
N ILE A 177 -5.20 23.71 -13.42
CA ILE A 177 -4.40 22.47 -13.54
C ILE A 177 -3.06 22.77 -14.22
N SER A 178 -3.06 23.61 -15.25
CA SER A 178 -1.86 23.94 -16.01
C SER A 178 -0.83 24.76 -15.24
N ASP A 179 -1.32 25.55 -14.27
CA ASP A 179 -0.55 26.41 -13.38
C ASP A 179 -0.05 25.67 -12.13
N THR A 180 -0.60 24.48 -11.83
CA THR A 180 -0.09 23.66 -10.73
C THR A 180 1.28 23.06 -11.05
N ASN A 181 2.15 22.98 -10.03
CA ASN A 181 3.42 22.24 -10.08
C ASN A 181 3.24 20.72 -10.03
N LEU A 182 2.01 20.21 -10.23
CA LEU A 182 1.69 18.80 -10.13
C LEU A 182 1.84 18.03 -11.45
N LYS A 183 2.30 18.71 -12.52
CA LYS A 183 2.53 18.07 -13.82
C LYS A 183 3.70 17.11 -13.74
N ILE A 184 3.48 15.91 -14.27
CA ILE A 184 4.51 14.90 -14.42
C ILE A 184 5.33 15.23 -15.67
N ILE A 185 6.64 15.36 -15.51
CA ILE A 185 7.59 15.52 -16.62
C ILE A 185 8.10 14.12 -16.99
N GLU A 186 8.15 13.83 -18.29
CA GLU A 186 8.62 12.54 -18.79
C GLU A 186 10.07 12.27 -18.32
N GLY A 187 10.27 11.12 -17.69
CA GLY A 187 11.57 10.66 -17.20
C GLY A 187 12.02 11.29 -15.89
N GLN A 188 11.33 12.30 -15.37
CA GLN A 188 11.71 12.92 -14.12
C GLN A 188 11.29 12.06 -12.93
N PHE A 189 12.23 11.77 -12.05
CA PHE A 189 11.96 11.22 -10.73
C PHE A 189 11.64 12.34 -9.74
N ARG A 190 10.51 12.21 -9.04
CA ARG A 190 9.92 13.23 -8.17
C ARG A 190 10.24 12.98 -6.69
N PHE A 191 11.53 12.93 -6.36
CA PHE A 191 11.98 12.57 -4.99
C PHE A 191 11.64 13.64 -3.95
N ASP A 192 11.73 14.92 -4.31
CA ASP A 192 11.39 16.02 -3.41
C ASP A 192 9.90 16.00 -3.04
N GLU A 193 9.02 15.77 -4.02
CA GLU A 193 7.59 15.65 -3.78
C GLU A 193 7.23 14.35 -3.06
N LEU A 194 7.97 13.26 -3.33
CA LEU A 194 7.83 12.02 -2.56
C LEU A 194 8.18 12.23 -1.09
N LYS A 195 9.25 12.97 -0.80
CA LYS A 195 9.65 13.32 0.58
C LYS A 195 8.56 14.13 1.26
N HIS A 196 8.06 15.17 0.60
CA HIS A 196 6.95 15.98 1.11
C HIS A 196 5.68 15.14 1.35
N HIS A 197 5.33 14.24 0.42
CA HIS A 197 4.20 13.31 0.57
C HIS A 197 4.38 12.37 1.77
N SER A 198 5.60 11.88 1.97
CA SER A 198 5.94 10.98 3.09
C SER A 198 5.88 11.72 4.44
N ASP A 199 6.37 12.96 4.48
CA ASP A 199 6.30 13.83 5.66
C ASP A 199 4.84 14.15 6.04
N LEU A 200 3.99 14.47 5.06
CA LEU A 200 2.56 14.70 5.27
C LEU A 200 1.83 13.48 5.82
N LEU A 201 2.22 12.28 5.36
CA LEU A 201 1.66 11.01 5.83
C LEU A 201 2.31 10.51 7.13
N ASN A 202 3.34 11.20 7.63
CA ASN A 202 4.17 10.79 8.75
C ASN A 202 4.60 9.31 8.62
N THR A 203 5.14 8.97 7.45
CA THR A 203 5.68 7.65 7.17
C THR A 203 7.11 7.73 6.69
N LYS A 204 7.93 6.79 7.17
CA LYS A 204 9.31 6.61 6.75
C LYS A 204 9.48 5.40 5.83
N PHE A 205 8.44 4.59 5.66
CA PHE A 205 8.54 3.31 4.97
C PHE A 205 7.50 3.20 3.87
N GLY A 206 7.88 2.61 2.75
CA GLY A 206 6.99 2.35 1.63
C GLY A 206 7.56 1.28 0.70
N PHE A 207 6.71 0.82 -0.19
CA PHE A 207 7.09 -0.08 -1.28
C PHE A 207 7.22 0.72 -2.57
N VAL A 208 8.32 0.51 -3.29
CA VAL A 208 8.45 0.98 -4.68
C VAL A 208 8.08 -0.18 -5.60
N SER A 209 7.16 0.06 -6.52
CA SER A 209 6.82 -0.86 -7.59
C SER A 209 7.10 -0.24 -8.95
N GLU A 210 7.47 -1.10 -9.90
CA GLU A 210 7.73 -0.76 -11.28
C GLU A 210 6.98 -1.74 -12.17
N ASP A 211 6.27 -1.22 -13.18
CA ASP A 211 5.71 -2.03 -14.26
C ASP A 211 5.61 -1.22 -15.57
N CYS A 212 5.48 -1.93 -16.68
CA CYS A 212 5.32 -1.34 -18.01
C CYS A 212 3.93 -1.66 -18.58
N THR A 213 3.28 -0.64 -19.14
CA THR A 213 2.01 -0.80 -19.87
C THR A 213 2.16 -0.48 -21.34
N GLY A 214 1.40 -1.16 -22.21
CA GLY A 214 1.37 -0.91 -23.64
C GLY A 214 0.74 0.44 -23.97
N VAL A 215 1.36 1.21 -24.87
CA VAL A 215 0.83 2.51 -25.31
C VAL A 215 0.74 2.63 -26.82
N VAL A 216 -0.19 3.47 -27.27
CA VAL A 216 -0.29 3.84 -28.69
C VAL A 216 0.93 4.68 -29.05
N GLN A 217 1.68 4.24 -30.05
CA GLN A 217 2.90 4.88 -30.52
C GLN A 217 2.61 6.22 -31.20
N LYS A 218 2.54 7.29 -30.42
CA LYS A 218 2.26 8.65 -30.88
C LYS A 218 3.28 9.62 -30.32
N ILE A 219 3.82 10.46 -31.19
CA ILE A 219 4.69 11.58 -30.80
C ILE A 219 3.82 12.82 -30.67
N THR A 220 3.98 13.55 -29.58
CA THR A 220 3.24 14.78 -29.30
C THR A 220 4.21 15.90 -28.96
N TYR A 221 3.97 17.09 -29.50
CA TYR A 221 4.75 18.27 -29.19
C TYR A 221 4.24 18.92 -27.90
N ASN A 222 5.17 19.30 -27.03
CA ASN A 222 4.91 20.07 -25.82
C ASN A 222 5.45 21.50 -26.02
N GLU A 223 4.52 22.43 -26.22
CA GLU A 223 4.82 23.85 -26.49
C GLU A 223 5.55 24.56 -25.33
N ARG A 224 5.32 24.14 -24.09
CA ARG A 224 5.87 24.81 -22.91
C ARG A 224 7.35 24.52 -22.71
N THR A 225 7.76 23.30 -23.02
CA THR A 225 9.15 22.85 -22.89
C THR A 225 9.90 22.83 -24.22
N ASN A 226 9.23 23.21 -25.31
CA ASN A 226 9.70 23.05 -26.68
C ASN A 226 10.31 21.65 -26.94
N SER A 227 9.57 20.62 -26.54
CA SER A 227 10.07 19.23 -26.59
C SER A 227 9.04 18.26 -27.18
N PHE A 228 9.52 17.08 -27.58
CA PHE A 228 8.70 16.04 -28.17
C PHE A 228 8.60 14.83 -27.23
N VAL A 229 7.38 14.43 -26.90
CA VAL A 229 7.07 13.30 -26.00
C VAL A 229 6.56 12.11 -26.83
N GLY A 230 6.95 10.90 -26.47
CA GLY A 230 6.49 9.65 -27.11
C GLY A 230 7.55 8.93 -27.96
N PHE A 231 8.77 9.46 -28.01
CA PHE A 231 9.95 8.66 -28.37
C PHE A 231 10.34 7.75 -27.20
N SER A 232 11.07 6.66 -27.50
CA SER A 232 11.68 5.85 -26.44
C SER A 232 12.75 6.69 -25.75
N ALA A 233 12.59 6.94 -24.45
CA ALA A 233 13.53 7.70 -23.66
C ALA A 233 14.90 6.99 -23.67
N PRO A 234 16.00 7.68 -24.01
CA PRO A 234 17.32 7.11 -23.87
C PRO A 234 17.60 6.89 -22.39
N LEU A 235 18.19 5.73 -22.08
CA LEU A 235 18.50 5.33 -20.71
C LEU A 235 20.01 5.30 -20.52
N THR A 236 20.48 5.76 -19.37
CA THR A 236 21.85 5.55 -18.90
C THR A 236 21.77 4.89 -17.53
N ASN A 237 22.32 3.67 -17.41
CA ASN A 237 22.19 2.86 -16.20
C ASN A 237 20.73 2.63 -15.79
N GLY A 238 19.84 2.49 -16.76
CA GLY A 238 18.40 2.38 -16.56
C GLY A 238 17.67 3.69 -16.26
N ILE A 239 18.37 4.80 -15.99
CA ILE A 239 17.74 6.09 -15.70
C ILE A 239 17.46 6.85 -17.00
N PRO A 240 16.23 7.34 -17.23
CA PRO A 240 15.89 8.13 -18.40
C PRO A 240 16.50 9.53 -18.35
N HIS A 241 16.88 10.05 -19.52
CA HIS A 241 17.27 11.45 -19.65
C HIS A 241 16.03 12.34 -19.76
N VAL A 242 15.85 13.22 -18.78
CA VAL A 242 14.76 14.20 -18.76
C VAL A 242 14.95 15.20 -19.91
N ASN A 243 13.86 15.53 -20.62
CA ASN A 243 13.85 16.50 -21.72
C ASN A 243 14.86 16.23 -22.85
N HIS A 244 15.26 14.97 -23.08
CA HIS A 244 16.25 14.64 -24.12
C HIS A 244 15.84 15.12 -25.53
N PHE A 245 14.55 15.08 -25.83
CA PHE A 245 13.99 15.46 -27.14
C PHE A 245 13.54 16.93 -27.18
N GLN A 246 14.30 17.83 -26.56
CA GLN A 246 14.14 19.28 -26.65
C GLN A 246 15.09 19.84 -27.72
N THR A 247 14.57 20.63 -28.66
CA THR A 247 15.41 21.21 -29.72
C THR A 247 14.76 22.44 -30.36
N ASP A 248 15.61 23.39 -30.77
CA ASP A 248 15.25 24.50 -31.66
C ASP A 248 15.64 24.21 -33.13
N SER A 249 16.20 23.03 -33.42
CA SER A 249 16.73 22.65 -34.74
C SER A 249 15.82 21.67 -35.47
N PHE A 250 15.34 22.08 -36.65
CA PHE A 250 14.57 21.21 -37.54
C PHE A 250 15.37 19.99 -38.03
N GLU A 251 16.68 20.12 -38.25
CA GLU A 251 17.52 19.00 -38.70
C GLU A 251 17.69 17.94 -37.59
N GLN A 252 17.79 18.38 -36.34
CA GLN A 252 17.82 17.47 -35.20
C GLN A 252 16.47 16.75 -35.04
N LEU A 253 15.36 17.47 -35.18
CA LEU A 253 14.03 16.90 -35.20
C LEU A 253 13.87 15.83 -36.29
N LYS A 254 14.27 16.16 -37.53
CA LYS A 254 14.24 15.25 -38.68
C LYS A 254 15.07 14.00 -38.42
N THR A 255 16.24 14.16 -37.82
CA THR A 255 17.10 13.04 -37.40
C THR A 255 16.35 12.12 -36.44
N TRP A 256 15.79 12.65 -35.36
CA TRP A 256 15.05 11.84 -34.37
C TRP A 256 13.88 11.07 -34.97
N PHE A 257 13.07 11.71 -35.82
CA PHE A 257 11.95 11.04 -36.49
C PHE A 257 12.39 9.90 -37.42
N SER A 258 13.63 9.94 -37.92
CA SER A 258 14.19 8.90 -38.79
C SER A 258 14.96 7.81 -38.05
N THR A 259 15.57 8.11 -36.90
CA THR A 259 16.49 7.19 -36.22
C THR A 259 15.99 6.66 -34.87
N VAL A 260 15.05 7.35 -34.21
CA VAL A 260 14.62 7.02 -32.85
C VAL A 260 13.27 6.29 -32.88
N ASN A 261 13.21 5.15 -32.20
CA ASN A 261 12.00 4.37 -32.08
C ASN A 261 10.96 5.08 -31.21
N LYS A 262 9.70 5.06 -31.64
CA LYS A 262 8.56 5.47 -30.82
C LYS A 262 8.42 4.53 -29.62
N ALA A 263 8.04 5.08 -28.47
CA ALA A 263 7.79 4.30 -27.27
C ALA A 263 6.59 3.36 -27.49
N SER A 264 6.81 2.06 -27.34
CA SER A 264 5.73 1.05 -27.36
C SER A 264 5.19 0.76 -25.96
N LEU A 265 5.94 1.14 -24.94
CA LEU A 265 5.65 0.89 -23.54
C LEU A 265 5.80 2.18 -22.74
N LEU A 266 5.02 2.30 -21.69
CA LEU A 266 5.15 3.34 -20.68
C LEU A 266 5.60 2.67 -19.39
N ASN A 267 6.81 3.00 -18.94
CA ASN A 267 7.31 2.52 -17.65
C ASN A 267 6.81 3.46 -16.55
N VAL A 268 6.22 2.88 -15.51
CA VAL A 268 5.61 3.62 -14.39
C VAL A 268 6.23 3.15 -13.08
N HIS A 269 6.72 4.11 -12.31
CA HIS A 269 7.28 3.90 -10.97
C HIS A 269 6.31 4.46 -9.94
N MET A 270 5.86 3.60 -9.03
CA MET A 270 4.91 3.95 -7.98
C MET A 270 5.54 3.75 -6.61
N PHE A 271 5.20 4.62 -5.67
CA PHE A 271 5.52 4.48 -4.25
C PHE A 271 4.23 4.27 -3.46
N GLN A 272 4.12 3.15 -2.76
CA GLN A 272 3.04 2.87 -1.83
C GLN A 272 3.55 3.07 -0.40
N PRO A 273 3.13 4.15 0.29
CA PRO A 273 3.47 4.34 1.69
C PRO A 273 2.87 3.23 2.56
N ILE A 274 3.63 2.83 3.60
CA ILE A 274 3.14 1.98 4.69
C ILE A 274 2.69 2.92 5.80
N PRO A 275 1.38 3.03 6.08
CA PRO A 275 0.89 3.96 7.08
C PRO A 275 1.35 3.53 8.48
N SER A 276 1.81 4.50 9.28
CA SER A 276 2.19 4.28 10.68
C SER A 276 0.98 3.97 11.58
N ASN A 277 -0.23 4.31 11.13
CA ASN A 277 -1.49 4.01 11.79
C ASN A 277 -2.41 3.19 10.87
N HIS A 278 -2.93 2.07 11.37
CA HIS A 278 -3.79 1.12 10.63
C HIS A 278 -5.11 1.69 10.05
N LEU A 279 -5.42 2.98 10.29
CA LEU A 279 -6.72 3.58 9.99
C LEU A 279 -6.74 4.52 8.78
N LYS A 280 -5.61 4.82 8.14
CA LYS A 280 -5.58 5.64 6.92
C LYS A 280 -5.13 4.81 5.74
N SER A 281 -6.06 4.55 4.81
CA SER A 281 -5.70 4.23 3.44
C SER A 281 -4.82 5.37 2.93
N SER A 282 -3.59 5.04 2.55
CA SER A 282 -2.63 6.03 2.07
C SER A 282 -2.54 5.95 0.56
N SER A 283 -2.71 7.09 -0.11
CA SER A 283 -2.67 7.16 -1.56
C SER A 283 -1.27 6.85 -2.06
N SER A 284 -1.20 5.99 -3.08
CA SER A 284 0.03 5.73 -3.82
C SER A 284 0.50 7.01 -4.51
N PHE A 285 1.81 7.15 -4.65
CA PHE A 285 2.45 8.30 -5.28
C PHE A 285 3.15 7.88 -6.57
N VAL A 286 2.93 8.61 -7.67
CA VAL A 286 3.63 8.37 -8.94
C VAL A 286 5.01 9.02 -8.87
N LEU A 287 6.05 8.20 -8.82
CA LEU A 287 7.44 8.64 -8.69
C LEU A 287 8.03 9.09 -10.02
N ALA A 288 7.83 8.31 -11.09
CA ALA A 288 8.35 8.61 -12.42
C ALA A 288 7.54 7.89 -13.50
N VAL A 289 7.45 8.51 -14.68
CA VAL A 289 6.78 7.94 -15.86
C VAL A 289 7.57 8.28 -17.11
N TYR A 290 7.83 7.31 -17.98
CA TYR A 290 8.53 7.56 -19.26
C TYR A 290 8.29 6.49 -20.32
N GLY A 291 8.31 6.92 -21.58
CA GLY A 291 8.22 6.02 -22.72
C GLY A 291 9.48 5.18 -22.89
N VAL A 292 9.33 3.87 -23.08
CA VAL A 292 10.43 2.94 -23.34
C VAL A 292 10.08 1.96 -24.45
N ASN A 293 11.09 1.21 -24.85
CA ASN A 293 10.97 0.01 -25.64
C ASN A 293 11.38 -1.22 -24.79
N ASN A 294 11.26 -2.42 -25.34
CA ASN A 294 11.60 -3.66 -24.65
C ASN A 294 13.12 -3.97 -24.59
N GLN A 295 14.00 -2.96 -24.71
CA GLN A 295 15.46 -3.17 -24.76
C GLN A 295 16.18 -3.00 -23.41
N CYS A 296 15.46 -2.66 -22.34
CA CYS A 296 16.07 -2.49 -21.02
C CYS A 296 16.59 -3.82 -20.46
N THR A 297 17.85 -3.85 -20.01
CA THR A 297 18.46 -5.07 -19.45
C THR A 297 18.15 -5.23 -17.96
N SER A 298 18.35 -6.44 -17.43
CA SER A 298 18.25 -6.68 -15.98
C SER A 298 19.27 -5.84 -15.18
N ILE A 299 20.44 -5.56 -15.76
CA ILE A 299 21.47 -4.72 -15.13
C ILE A 299 20.98 -3.27 -15.03
N ASP A 300 20.32 -2.76 -16.06
CA ASP A 300 19.75 -1.41 -16.06
C ASP A 300 18.65 -1.26 -15.00
N ILE A 301 17.78 -2.25 -14.86
CA ILE A 301 16.75 -2.29 -13.81
C ILE A 301 17.39 -2.21 -12.41
N LEU A 302 18.42 -3.04 -12.16
CA LEU A 302 19.11 -3.05 -10.86
C LEU A 302 19.81 -1.73 -10.55
N LYS A 303 20.50 -1.13 -11.54
CA LYS A 303 21.14 0.17 -11.37
C LYS A 303 20.12 1.27 -11.11
N ARG A 304 18.96 1.21 -11.76
CA ARG A 304 17.86 2.14 -11.52
C ARG A 304 17.27 2.00 -10.11
N TRP A 305 17.05 0.78 -9.63
CA TRP A 305 16.59 0.56 -8.25
C TRP A 305 17.60 1.08 -7.23
N SER A 306 18.90 0.92 -7.50
CA SER A 306 19.97 1.49 -6.68
C SER A 306 19.87 3.02 -6.64
N TYR A 307 19.73 3.67 -7.79
CA TYR A 307 19.59 5.12 -7.87
C TYR A 307 18.35 5.63 -7.11
N ILE A 308 17.19 4.99 -7.31
CA ILE A 308 15.95 5.32 -6.58
C ILE A 308 16.17 5.21 -5.07
N TYR A 309 16.89 4.18 -4.62
CA TYR A 309 17.19 3.99 -3.21
C TYR A 309 18.11 5.08 -2.67
N ASP A 310 19.22 5.38 -3.36
CA ASP A 310 20.18 6.41 -2.94
C ASP A 310 19.53 7.79 -2.81
N GLU A 311 18.66 8.15 -3.75
CA GLU A 311 17.97 9.44 -3.74
C GLU A 311 16.88 9.50 -2.65
N CYS A 312 16.23 8.37 -2.34
CA CYS A 312 15.31 8.28 -1.22
C CYS A 312 16.03 8.29 0.15
N TYR A 313 17.28 7.81 0.20
CA TYR A 313 18.09 7.60 1.41
C TYR A 313 19.54 8.02 1.16
N ALA A 314 19.79 9.32 1.21
CA ALA A 314 21.09 9.91 0.93
C ALA A 314 22.18 9.55 1.97
N ASP A 315 22.75 8.33 1.87
CA ASP A 315 24.10 8.02 2.37
C ASP A 315 24.78 6.99 1.45
N ALA A 316 25.71 7.46 0.60
CA ALA A 316 26.30 6.73 -0.52
C ALA A 316 27.19 5.51 -0.14
N LYS A 317 27.26 5.13 1.15
CA LYS A 317 27.96 3.92 1.63
C LYS A 317 27.15 2.64 1.37
N TYR A 318 25.83 2.74 1.20
CA TYR A 318 24.92 1.59 1.04
C TYR A 318 25.00 0.90 -0.33
N LEU A 319 25.52 1.58 -1.36
CA LEU A 319 25.68 1.03 -2.71
C LEU A 319 26.77 -0.06 -2.79
N SER A 320 27.83 0.05 -1.96
CA SER A 320 28.82 -1.02 -1.80
C SER A 320 28.26 -2.21 -1.04
N ALA A 321 27.34 -1.96 -0.10
CA ALA A 321 26.63 -2.98 0.64
C ALA A 321 25.63 -3.76 -0.26
N MET A 322 24.90 -3.06 -1.14
CA MET A 322 24.02 -3.62 -2.19
C MET A 322 24.70 -4.66 -3.07
N ARG A 323 25.90 -4.33 -3.55
CA ARG A 323 26.72 -5.20 -4.41
C ARG A 323 27.09 -6.52 -3.71
N LEU A 324 27.22 -6.51 -2.39
CA LEU A 324 27.62 -7.66 -1.60
C LEU A 324 26.45 -8.48 -1.03
N THR A 325 25.30 -7.85 -0.75
CA THR A 325 24.08 -8.53 -0.22
C THR A 325 23.26 -9.24 -1.30
N SER A 326 23.12 -8.65 -2.48
CA SER A 326 22.32 -9.22 -3.58
C SER A 326 22.92 -10.48 -4.22
N GLY A 327 24.17 -10.82 -3.89
CA GLY A 327 24.84 -12.03 -4.41
C GLY A 327 25.00 -12.05 -5.92
N PHE A 328 24.96 -10.89 -6.58
CA PHE A 328 25.13 -10.80 -8.02
C PHE A 328 26.60 -11.07 -8.37
N PHE A 329 26.84 -12.32 -8.75
CA PHE A 329 28.10 -13.04 -8.96
C PHE A 329 28.70 -13.65 -7.69
N ALA A 330 28.65 -14.99 -7.67
CA ALA A 330 29.14 -15.89 -6.65
C ALA A 330 30.68 -15.85 -6.40
N ASN A 331 31.37 -14.75 -6.65
CA ASN A 331 32.81 -14.61 -6.36
C ASN A 331 33.11 -13.13 -6.10
N LEU A 332 33.29 -12.75 -4.84
CA LEU A 332 34.26 -11.76 -4.33
C LEU A 332 33.84 -11.35 -2.91
N THR A 333 34.50 -11.95 -1.94
CA THR A 333 34.49 -11.61 -0.51
C THR A 333 35.32 -10.34 -0.30
N ASN A 334 34.80 -9.33 0.42
CA ASN A 334 35.53 -8.49 1.41
C ASN A 334 34.84 -7.13 1.73
N ILE A 335 33.61 -7.09 2.26
CA ILE A 335 33.20 -6.00 3.18
C ILE A 335 32.21 -6.54 4.23
N LYS A 336 32.39 -6.11 5.48
CA LYS A 336 31.62 -6.47 6.67
C LYS A 336 30.34 -5.63 6.79
N LEU A 337 29.31 -6.06 6.07
CA LEU A 337 27.94 -5.52 6.12
C LEU A 337 27.29 -5.46 7.53
N HIS A 338 27.89 -6.12 8.52
CA HIS A 338 27.30 -6.28 9.85
C HIS A 338 27.47 -5.07 10.79
N GLU A 339 28.15 -4.02 10.31
CA GLU A 339 28.60 -2.87 11.11
C GLU A 339 27.77 -1.60 10.85
N ASN A 340 26.61 -1.68 10.17
CA ASN A 340 25.79 -0.50 9.85
C ASN A 340 24.50 -0.43 10.68
N ASP A 341 24.26 0.73 11.29
CA ASP A 341 23.22 0.95 12.31
C ASP A 341 21.79 0.95 11.74
N ASP A 342 21.60 1.29 10.46
CA ASP A 342 20.27 1.34 9.82
C ASP A 342 19.85 0.02 9.14
N ALA A 343 20.62 -1.06 9.30
CA ALA A 343 20.31 -2.35 8.69
C ALA A 343 19.15 -3.07 9.42
N PHE A 344 18.22 -3.67 8.66
CA PHE A 344 17.21 -4.54 9.26
C PHE A 344 17.90 -5.78 9.86
N LYS A 345 17.93 -5.84 11.20
CA LYS A 345 18.59 -6.93 11.93
C LYS A 345 17.59 -8.02 12.27
N ILE A 346 17.87 -9.24 11.82
CA ILE A 346 17.10 -10.43 12.17
C ILE A 346 18.00 -11.40 12.92
N ASN A 347 17.51 -11.86 14.07
CA ASN A 347 18.12 -12.95 14.81
C ASN A 347 17.79 -14.28 14.12
N ILE A 348 18.71 -14.74 13.27
CA ILE A 348 18.61 -16.04 12.62
C ILE A 348 19.27 -17.07 13.53
N PRO A 349 18.54 -18.12 13.97
CA PRO A 349 19.15 -19.18 14.76
C PRO A 349 20.29 -19.85 13.99
N SER A 350 21.42 -20.10 14.65
CA SER A 350 22.64 -20.66 14.05
C SER A 350 22.43 -22.02 13.37
N HIS A 351 21.41 -22.77 13.78
CA HIS A 351 21.06 -24.06 13.21
C HIS A 351 20.21 -23.96 11.92
N TRP A 352 19.78 -22.76 11.51
CA TRP A 352 18.98 -22.53 10.30
C TRP A 352 19.86 -22.38 9.05
N THR A 353 20.68 -23.38 8.77
CA THR A 353 21.57 -23.42 7.58
C THR A 353 20.82 -23.39 6.24
N TRP A 354 19.50 -23.55 6.26
CA TRP A 354 18.58 -23.55 5.13
C TRP A 354 17.87 -22.22 4.88
N PHE A 355 18.04 -21.24 5.78
CA PHE A 355 17.41 -19.91 5.71
C PHE A 355 18.32 -18.97 4.91
N PHE A 356 17.78 -18.41 3.82
CA PHE A 356 18.59 -17.72 2.80
C PHE A 356 18.80 -16.24 3.11
N LEU A 357 18.00 -15.67 4.01
CA LEU A 357 18.11 -14.26 4.37
C LEU A 357 19.34 -14.04 5.24
N ARG A 358 20.03 -12.90 5.08
CA ARG A 358 21.15 -12.54 5.96
C ARG A 358 20.63 -11.91 7.24
N SER A 359 21.41 -11.99 8.33
CA SER A 359 21.06 -11.41 9.63
C SER A 359 20.97 -9.88 9.62
N GLN A 360 21.50 -9.26 8.57
CA GLN A 360 21.40 -7.82 8.31
C GLN A 360 21.14 -7.61 6.82
N GLN A 361 20.06 -6.92 6.49
CA GLN A 361 19.68 -6.65 5.10
C GLN A 361 19.06 -5.25 4.94
N LEU A 362 19.41 -4.58 3.85
CA LEU A 362 19.02 -3.18 3.58
C LEU A 362 17.67 -3.04 2.86
N PHE A 363 17.28 -4.02 2.02
CA PHE A 363 15.98 -4.07 1.36
C PHE A 363 15.60 -5.50 0.97
N LEU A 364 14.30 -5.69 0.70
CA LEU A 364 13.70 -6.95 0.28
C LEU A 364 13.11 -6.79 -1.13
N PHE A 365 13.45 -7.69 -2.03
CA PHE A 365 12.82 -7.77 -3.35
C PHE A 365 11.70 -8.80 -3.34
N PHE A 366 10.56 -8.42 -3.90
CA PHE A 366 9.41 -9.29 -4.05
C PHE A 366 9.00 -9.36 -5.51
N GLN A 367 8.62 -10.55 -5.95
CA GLN A 367 7.93 -10.71 -7.22
C GLN A 367 6.43 -10.54 -6.99
N ASP A 368 5.73 -9.98 -7.97
CA ASP A 368 4.27 -9.93 -7.95
C ASP A 368 3.67 -11.33 -7.81
N ALA A 369 2.95 -11.54 -6.71
CA ALA A 369 2.34 -12.80 -6.36
C ALA A 369 1.23 -13.23 -7.32
N THR A 370 0.51 -12.27 -7.91
CA THR A 370 -0.51 -12.50 -8.94
C THR A 370 0.13 -13.14 -10.16
N HIS A 371 1.29 -12.63 -10.58
CA HIS A 371 2.09 -13.21 -11.65
C HIS A 371 2.68 -14.59 -11.29
N VAL A 372 3.04 -14.84 -10.02
CA VAL A 372 3.46 -16.17 -9.57
C VAL A 372 2.31 -17.17 -9.72
N ALA A 373 1.10 -16.81 -9.27
CA ALA A 373 -0.09 -17.65 -9.35
C ALA A 373 -0.46 -17.97 -10.81
N THR A 374 -0.51 -16.96 -11.68
CA THR A 374 -0.82 -17.14 -13.11
C THR A 374 0.25 -17.97 -13.82
N LYS A 375 1.55 -17.80 -13.52
CA LYS A 375 2.61 -18.68 -14.05
C LYS A 375 2.43 -20.14 -13.61
N TRP A 376 2.08 -20.35 -12.35
CA TRP A 376 1.80 -21.69 -11.81
C TRP A 376 0.63 -22.36 -12.53
N ARG A 377 -0.47 -21.63 -12.75
CA ARG A 377 -1.64 -22.09 -13.53
C ARG A 377 -1.30 -22.32 -15.00
N ASN A 378 -0.61 -21.38 -15.65
CA ASN A 378 -0.23 -21.50 -17.06
C ASN A 378 0.70 -22.69 -17.31
N ARG A 379 1.51 -23.08 -16.31
CA ARG A 379 2.37 -24.27 -16.39
C ARG A 379 1.57 -25.57 -16.39
N LEU A 380 0.44 -25.63 -15.68
CA LEU A 380 -0.50 -26.76 -15.71
C LEU A 380 -1.19 -26.89 -17.07
N LEU A 381 -1.54 -25.76 -17.70
CA LEU A 381 -2.25 -25.73 -18.98
C LEU A 381 -1.33 -25.83 -20.20
N ALA A 382 -0.01 -25.79 -20.01
CA ALA A 382 0.94 -25.84 -21.10
C ALA A 382 1.03 -27.26 -21.67
N SER A 383 0.69 -27.43 -22.96
CA SER A 383 0.80 -28.71 -23.67
C SER A 383 2.24 -29.26 -23.75
N THR A 384 3.24 -28.40 -23.57
CA THR A 384 4.66 -28.74 -23.61
C THR A 384 5.23 -29.11 -22.25
N ALA A 385 4.47 -28.96 -21.16
CA ALA A 385 4.94 -29.21 -19.81
C ALA A 385 4.52 -30.60 -19.33
N HIS A 386 5.49 -31.48 -19.10
CA HIS A 386 5.25 -32.74 -18.40
C HIS A 386 5.51 -32.55 -16.90
N LEU A 387 4.45 -32.33 -16.14
CA LEU A 387 4.51 -32.19 -14.68
C LEU A 387 4.21 -33.53 -14.00
N VAL A 388 5.06 -33.92 -13.05
CA VAL A 388 4.90 -35.15 -12.28
C VAL A 388 5.23 -34.90 -10.81
N LEU A 389 4.48 -35.54 -9.92
CA LEU A 389 4.77 -35.56 -8.49
C LEU A 389 4.72 -37.01 -8.02
N GLY A 390 5.88 -37.54 -7.60
CA GLY A 390 6.04 -38.98 -7.43
C GLY A 390 5.88 -39.69 -8.78
N GLN A 391 5.05 -40.74 -8.83
CA GLN A 391 4.78 -41.47 -10.07
C GLN A 391 3.53 -40.98 -10.81
N GLN A 392 2.83 -39.99 -10.26
CA GLN A 392 1.55 -39.52 -10.79
C GLN A 392 1.71 -38.25 -11.63
N PRO A 393 0.97 -38.14 -12.75
CA PRO A 393 0.98 -36.95 -13.58
C PRO A 393 0.16 -35.83 -12.93
N ILE A 394 0.64 -34.59 -13.09
CA ILE A 394 -0.13 -33.38 -12.84
C ILE A 394 -0.62 -32.89 -14.19
N THR A 395 -1.94 -32.87 -14.40
CA THR A 395 -2.46 -32.56 -15.73
C THR A 395 -3.81 -31.84 -15.74
N MET A 396 -4.05 -31.10 -16.83
CA MET A 396 -5.30 -30.37 -17.07
C MET A 396 -6.48 -31.29 -17.40
N GLN A 397 -6.24 -32.50 -17.93
CA GLN A 397 -7.31 -33.47 -18.21
C GLN A 397 -8.09 -33.82 -16.94
N HIS A 398 -7.45 -33.82 -15.77
CA HIS A 398 -8.15 -34.05 -14.50
C HIS A 398 -9.22 -32.98 -14.24
N LEU A 399 -8.96 -31.71 -14.62
CA LEU A 399 -9.94 -30.63 -14.50
C LEU A 399 -11.00 -30.67 -15.62
N GLN A 400 -10.62 -31.07 -16.84
CA GLN A 400 -11.57 -31.29 -17.92
C GLN A 400 -12.57 -32.39 -17.55
N ASN A 401 -12.10 -33.50 -16.98
CA ASN A 401 -12.98 -34.58 -16.54
C ASN A 401 -13.98 -34.14 -15.47
N ILE A 402 -13.63 -33.18 -14.60
CA ILE A 402 -14.58 -32.60 -13.63
C ILE A 402 -15.70 -31.86 -14.37
N ILE A 403 -15.35 -31.09 -15.40
CA ILE A 403 -16.32 -30.35 -16.23
C ILE A 403 -17.19 -31.31 -17.05
N ASP A 404 -16.59 -32.37 -17.59
CA ASP A 404 -17.20 -33.21 -18.61
C ASP A 404 -18.02 -34.37 -18.04
N ASN A 405 -17.54 -35.01 -16.97
CA ASN A 405 -17.86 -36.44 -16.74
C ASN A 405 -18.08 -36.83 -15.26
N GLY A 406 -18.59 -35.96 -14.38
CA GLY A 406 -18.93 -36.47 -13.04
C GLY A 406 -19.56 -35.55 -12.00
N TYR A 407 -19.69 -34.24 -12.27
CA TYR A 407 -20.12 -33.28 -11.24
C TYR A 407 -20.99 -32.19 -11.85
N ASN A 408 -21.97 -31.65 -11.08
CA ASN A 408 -22.74 -30.53 -11.58
C ASN A 408 -21.89 -29.25 -11.54
N LYS A 409 -22.12 -28.33 -12.48
CA LYS A 409 -21.45 -27.03 -12.49
C LYS A 409 -21.59 -26.26 -11.17
N LEU A 410 -22.72 -26.42 -10.48
CA LEU A 410 -22.96 -25.79 -9.17
C LEU A 410 -22.03 -26.34 -8.08
N ASP A 411 -21.57 -27.58 -8.23
CA ASP A 411 -20.70 -28.25 -7.26
C ASP A 411 -19.23 -27.86 -7.41
N HIS A 412 -18.81 -27.32 -8.57
CA HIS A 412 -17.39 -27.02 -8.84
C HIS A 412 -17.11 -25.62 -9.41
N GLY A 413 -18.11 -24.94 -9.99
CA GLY A 413 -18.01 -23.57 -10.52
C GLY A 413 -17.15 -23.39 -11.80
N LEU A 414 -16.38 -24.39 -12.20
CA LEU A 414 -15.53 -24.35 -13.40
C LEU A 414 -16.29 -24.28 -14.73
N VAL A 415 -15.70 -23.56 -15.69
CA VAL A 415 -16.08 -23.56 -17.11
C VAL A 415 -14.83 -23.73 -18.01
N TYR A 416 -15.00 -24.13 -19.26
CA TYR A 416 -13.87 -24.35 -20.18
C TYR A 416 -12.96 -23.13 -20.37
N THR A 417 -13.51 -21.91 -20.27
CA THR A 417 -12.71 -20.69 -20.37
C THR A 417 -11.70 -20.57 -19.22
N ASP A 418 -11.99 -21.15 -18.05
CA ASP A 418 -11.04 -21.19 -16.92
C ASP A 418 -9.82 -22.09 -17.22
N LEU A 419 -9.95 -23.02 -18.17
CA LEU A 419 -8.87 -23.91 -18.64
C LEU A 419 -8.25 -23.46 -19.97
N ASN A 420 -8.59 -22.27 -20.46
CA ASN A 420 -8.07 -21.77 -21.73
C ASN A 420 -6.59 -21.34 -21.60
N PRO A 421 -5.65 -21.99 -22.32
CA PRO A 421 -4.23 -21.65 -22.26
C PRO A 421 -3.87 -20.35 -23.01
N LYS A 422 -4.77 -19.83 -23.87
CA LYS A 422 -4.55 -18.58 -24.61
C LYS A 422 -4.65 -17.35 -23.71
N ASP A 423 -5.52 -17.41 -22.71
CA ASP A 423 -5.71 -16.34 -21.74
C ASP A 423 -4.74 -16.51 -20.56
N LYS A 424 -3.53 -15.97 -20.73
CA LYS A 424 -2.43 -16.13 -19.77
C LYS A 424 -2.54 -15.20 -18.56
N GLN A 425 -3.37 -14.17 -18.63
CA GLN A 425 -3.52 -13.15 -17.60
C GLN A 425 -4.73 -13.38 -16.69
N ASN A 426 -5.51 -14.44 -16.93
CA ASN A 426 -6.70 -14.78 -16.16
C ASN A 426 -6.39 -15.21 -14.72
N TYR A 427 -6.27 -14.24 -13.82
CA TYR A 427 -6.07 -14.53 -12.40
C TYR A 427 -7.30 -15.20 -11.78
N THR A 428 -8.51 -14.80 -12.15
CA THR A 428 -9.77 -15.40 -11.63
C THR A 428 -9.81 -16.92 -11.84
N SER A 429 -9.30 -17.40 -12.97
CA SER A 429 -9.20 -18.83 -13.23
C SER A 429 -8.30 -19.56 -12.22
N CYS A 430 -7.24 -18.90 -11.71
CA CYS A 430 -6.36 -19.46 -10.69
C CYS A 430 -7.12 -19.70 -9.38
N GLU A 431 -8.01 -18.77 -9.00
CA GLU A 431 -8.84 -18.89 -7.80
C GLU A 431 -9.86 -20.00 -7.94
N LYS A 432 -10.52 -20.08 -9.11
CA LYS A 432 -11.53 -21.10 -9.38
C LYS A 432 -10.97 -22.52 -9.42
N ILE A 433 -9.88 -22.77 -10.15
CA ILE A 433 -9.29 -24.13 -10.23
C ILE A 433 -8.70 -24.57 -8.89
N ALA A 434 -8.38 -23.64 -8.00
CA ALA A 434 -7.86 -23.89 -6.66
C ALA A 434 -8.93 -23.71 -5.56
N SER A 435 -10.21 -23.65 -5.93
CA SER A 435 -11.32 -23.54 -4.98
C SER A 435 -11.41 -24.79 -4.10
N GLU A 436 -11.99 -24.64 -2.90
CA GLU A 436 -12.12 -25.79 -2.01
C GLU A 436 -13.03 -26.88 -2.62
N ASP A 437 -14.04 -26.49 -3.38
CA ASP A 437 -14.96 -27.40 -4.06
C ASP A 437 -14.23 -28.29 -5.08
N VAL A 438 -13.42 -27.69 -5.95
CA VAL A 438 -12.60 -28.43 -6.93
C VAL A 438 -11.57 -29.30 -6.23
N LEU A 439 -10.91 -28.77 -5.19
CA LEU A 439 -9.93 -29.53 -4.42
C LEU A 439 -10.55 -30.72 -3.70
N ASN A 440 -11.77 -30.58 -3.17
CA ASN A 440 -12.50 -31.66 -2.53
C ASN A 440 -12.80 -32.77 -3.54
N ILE A 441 -13.26 -32.43 -4.76
CA ILE A 441 -13.49 -33.42 -5.82
C ILE A 441 -12.20 -34.17 -6.16
N LEU A 442 -11.11 -33.45 -6.41
CA LEU A 442 -9.81 -34.06 -6.75
C LEU A 442 -9.22 -34.91 -5.62
N LYS A 443 -9.57 -34.63 -4.36
CA LYS A 443 -9.08 -35.37 -3.19
C LYS A 443 -9.68 -36.77 -3.08
N HIS A 444 -10.90 -36.98 -3.59
CA HIS A 444 -11.60 -38.26 -3.48
C HIS A 444 -11.14 -39.29 -4.53
N ASN A 445 -10.56 -38.83 -5.64
CA ASN A 445 -10.02 -39.71 -6.66
C ASN A 445 -8.50 -39.94 -6.45
N ARG A 446 -8.07 -41.21 -6.48
CA ARG A 446 -6.66 -41.59 -6.27
C ARG A 446 -5.76 -41.18 -7.44
N ASP A 447 -6.28 -41.15 -8.66
CA ASP A 447 -5.51 -40.83 -9.87
C ASP A 447 -5.22 -39.32 -9.97
N THR A 448 -5.99 -38.51 -9.26
CA THR A 448 -5.88 -37.04 -9.29
C THR A 448 -5.06 -36.46 -8.13
N GLN A 449 -4.47 -37.29 -7.26
CA GLN A 449 -3.78 -36.82 -6.05
C GLN A 449 -2.63 -35.86 -6.33
N ALA A 450 -1.82 -36.12 -7.36
CA ALA A 450 -0.75 -35.20 -7.76
C ALA A 450 -1.29 -33.82 -8.20
N THR A 451 -2.36 -33.79 -9.02
CA THR A 451 -3.04 -32.53 -9.39
C THR A 451 -3.66 -31.85 -8.17
N TYR A 452 -4.27 -32.59 -7.25
CA TYR A 452 -4.79 -32.06 -5.99
C TYR A 452 -3.69 -31.35 -5.20
N VAL A 453 -2.54 -31.99 -4.99
CA VAL A 453 -1.40 -31.38 -4.26
C VAL A 453 -0.92 -30.14 -5.00
N TYR A 454 -0.77 -30.20 -6.33
CA TYR A 454 -0.30 -29.07 -7.13
C TYR A 454 -1.22 -27.84 -7.03
N LEU A 455 -2.54 -28.05 -7.08
CA LEU A 455 -3.54 -26.98 -6.96
C LEU A 455 -3.70 -26.53 -5.51
N ARG A 456 -3.51 -27.42 -4.53
CA ARG A 456 -3.45 -27.04 -3.11
C ARG A 456 -2.29 -26.10 -2.85
N LEU A 457 -1.14 -26.32 -3.47
CA LEU A 457 0.00 -25.39 -3.41
C LEU A 457 -0.35 -24.03 -4.04
N LEU A 458 -1.06 -24.01 -5.18
CA LEU A 458 -1.56 -22.77 -5.78
C LEU A 458 -2.49 -22.01 -4.80
N LYS A 459 -3.45 -22.70 -4.18
CA LYS A 459 -4.32 -22.09 -3.14
C LYS A 459 -3.51 -21.50 -1.99
N ARG A 460 -2.47 -22.20 -1.53
CA ARG A 460 -1.57 -21.72 -0.47
C ARG A 460 -0.76 -20.49 -0.90
N ILE A 461 -0.34 -20.39 -2.15
CA ILE A 461 0.31 -19.18 -2.70
C ILE A 461 -0.66 -17.99 -2.63
N ILE A 462 -1.91 -18.17 -3.06
CA ILE A 462 -2.95 -17.14 -3.03
C ILE A 462 -3.21 -16.65 -1.60
N ILE A 463 -3.41 -17.58 -0.66
CA ILE A 463 -3.62 -17.27 0.77
C ILE A 463 -2.41 -16.52 1.36
N ALA A 464 -1.19 -16.95 1.03
CA ALA A 464 0.01 -16.36 1.60
C ALA A 464 0.23 -14.92 1.13
N TYR A 465 0.05 -14.66 -0.16
CA TYR A 465 0.60 -13.46 -0.80
C TYR A 465 -0.42 -12.55 -1.49
N VAL A 466 -1.66 -12.99 -1.73
CA VAL A 466 -2.66 -12.19 -2.48
C VAL A 466 -3.86 -11.84 -1.61
N GLU A 467 -4.39 -12.81 -0.86
CA GLU A 467 -5.56 -12.59 -0.01
C GLU A 467 -5.24 -11.52 1.05
N ARG A 468 -6.11 -10.53 1.27
CA ARG A 468 -5.85 -9.39 2.18
C ARG A 468 -6.22 -9.70 3.64
N SER A 469 -7.25 -10.50 3.86
CA SER A 469 -7.83 -10.84 5.16
C SER A 469 -7.04 -11.87 5.97
N THR A 470 -6.10 -12.59 5.36
CA THR A 470 -5.35 -13.64 6.03
C THR A 470 -4.42 -13.06 7.10
N ASN A 471 -4.48 -13.62 8.31
CA ASN A 471 -3.58 -13.24 9.40
C ASN A 471 -2.12 -13.69 9.12
N ILE A 472 -1.17 -13.08 9.82
CA ILE A 472 0.28 -13.30 9.60
C ILE A 472 0.68 -14.77 9.81
N LYS A 473 0.10 -15.44 10.81
CA LYS A 473 0.45 -16.84 11.13
C LYS A 473 0.07 -17.78 9.99
N ASP A 474 -1.13 -17.63 9.45
CA ASP A 474 -1.63 -18.46 8.35
C ASP A 474 -0.92 -18.15 7.03
N ARG A 475 -0.52 -16.89 6.81
CA ARG A 475 0.35 -16.52 5.69
C ARG A 475 1.69 -17.22 5.76
N LEU A 476 2.36 -17.15 6.92
CA LEU A 476 3.65 -17.79 7.14
C LEU A 476 3.53 -19.31 6.97
N HIS A 477 2.52 -19.93 7.56
CA HIS A 477 2.29 -21.36 7.41
C HIS A 477 2.09 -21.76 5.94
N SER A 478 1.28 -21.01 5.19
CA SER A 478 1.00 -21.29 3.79
C SER A 478 2.24 -21.08 2.91
N ALA A 479 2.97 -19.97 3.11
CA ALA A 479 4.24 -19.69 2.43
C ALA A 479 5.27 -20.80 2.68
N TRP A 480 5.46 -21.18 3.95
CA TRP A 480 6.41 -22.23 4.33
C TRP A 480 6.04 -23.60 3.77
N THR A 481 4.76 -23.94 3.77
CA THR A 481 4.27 -25.20 3.18
C THR A 481 4.62 -25.26 1.69
N VAL A 482 4.42 -24.16 0.96
CA VAL A 482 4.77 -24.08 -0.47
C VAL A 482 6.27 -24.23 -0.67
N VAL A 483 7.08 -23.46 0.04
CA VAL A 483 8.54 -23.48 -0.08
C VAL A 483 9.10 -24.85 0.24
N PHE A 484 8.67 -25.46 1.35
CA PHE A 484 9.14 -26.76 1.79
C PHE A 484 8.79 -27.86 0.77
N THR A 485 7.53 -27.88 0.31
CA THR A 485 7.07 -28.86 -0.68
C THR A 485 7.82 -28.72 -2.01
N CYS A 486 8.02 -27.48 -2.49
CA CYS A 486 8.77 -27.22 -3.72
C CYS A 486 10.24 -27.63 -3.61
N ARG A 487 10.87 -27.43 -2.44
CA ARG A 487 12.26 -27.87 -2.19
C ARG A 487 12.38 -29.38 -2.23
N LEU A 488 11.47 -30.10 -1.55
CA LEU A 488 11.42 -31.55 -1.61
C LEU A 488 11.16 -32.06 -3.03
N TRP A 489 10.22 -31.45 -3.74
CA TRP A 489 9.91 -31.81 -5.11
C TRP A 489 11.12 -31.62 -6.04
N LYS A 490 11.83 -30.49 -5.91
CA LYS A 490 13.07 -30.23 -6.65
C LYS A 490 14.17 -31.27 -6.35
N LEU A 491 14.35 -31.64 -5.09
CA LEU A 491 15.33 -32.66 -4.69
C LEU A 491 14.97 -34.04 -5.28
N TRP A 492 13.69 -34.40 -5.21
CA TRP A 492 13.18 -35.65 -5.80
C TRP A 492 13.37 -35.69 -7.32
N ILE A 493 13.09 -34.59 -8.03
CA ILE A 493 13.34 -34.49 -9.48
C ILE A 493 14.84 -34.70 -9.77
N LYS A 494 15.72 -33.99 -9.05
CA LYS A 494 17.18 -34.13 -9.23
C LYS A 494 17.66 -35.55 -8.98
N HIS A 495 17.17 -36.18 -7.91
CA HIS A 495 17.50 -37.57 -7.59
C HIS A 495 17.08 -38.51 -8.71
N ASN A 496 15.85 -38.37 -9.25
CA ASN A 496 15.37 -39.24 -10.33
C ASN A 496 16.07 -39.03 -11.67
N ILE A 497 16.45 -37.79 -11.98
CA ILE A 497 17.27 -37.52 -13.17
C ILE A 497 18.64 -38.19 -13.02
N PHE A 498 19.26 -38.10 -11.84
CA PHE A 498 20.55 -38.72 -11.54
C PHE A 498 20.50 -40.26 -11.54
N THR A 499 19.45 -40.87 -11.00
CA THR A 499 19.30 -42.33 -11.05
C THR A 499 19.04 -42.84 -12.46
N ARG A 500 18.23 -42.14 -13.26
CA ARG A 500 17.98 -42.48 -14.68
C ARG A 500 19.23 -42.34 -15.55
N SER A 501 20.08 -41.35 -15.31
CA SER A 501 21.34 -41.19 -16.05
C SER A 501 22.38 -42.25 -15.68
N ASN A 502 22.37 -42.74 -14.43
CA ASN A 502 23.24 -43.83 -13.99
C ASN A 502 22.74 -45.22 -14.43
N SER A 503 21.43 -45.42 -14.57
CA SER A 503 20.89 -46.69 -15.10
C SER A 503 21.19 -46.83 -16.60
N THR A 504 21.05 -45.76 -17.39
CA THR A 504 21.42 -45.76 -18.82
C THR A 504 22.91 -46.03 -19.03
N LYS A 505 23.80 -45.46 -18.20
CA LYS A 505 25.24 -45.77 -18.24
C LYS A 505 25.57 -47.22 -17.87
N LYS A 506 24.84 -47.84 -16.93
CA LYS A 506 25.01 -49.25 -16.56
C LYS A 506 24.51 -50.21 -17.64
N ASP A 507 23.45 -49.86 -18.36
CA ASP A 507 22.94 -50.67 -19.47
C ASP A 507 23.86 -50.59 -20.70
N GLU A 508 24.50 -49.44 -20.94
CA GLU A 508 25.54 -49.31 -21.98
C GLU A 508 26.81 -50.11 -21.65
N THR A 509 27.21 -50.18 -20.38
CA THR A 509 28.36 -51.01 -19.95
C THR A 509 28.06 -52.50 -19.84
N LYS A 510 26.79 -52.91 -19.71
CA LYS A 510 26.39 -54.33 -19.88
C LYS A 510 26.38 -54.73 -21.35
N LYS A 511 25.87 -53.89 -22.25
CA LYS A 511 25.89 -54.15 -23.69
C LYS A 511 27.29 -54.20 -24.31
N SER A 512 28.30 -53.60 -23.67
CA SER A 512 29.70 -53.70 -24.11
C SER A 512 30.48 -54.90 -23.54
N LYS A 513 29.89 -55.65 -22.60
CA LYS A 513 30.47 -56.90 -22.06
C LYS A 513 29.87 -58.17 -22.66
N ASP A 514 28.73 -58.04 -23.35
CA ASP A 514 28.08 -59.11 -24.10
C ASP A 514 28.37 -59.05 -25.63
N LYS A 515 29.41 -58.30 -26.02
CA LYS A 515 30.07 -58.34 -27.34
C LYS A 515 31.54 -58.68 -27.12
#